data_AF-A0A7X1HWC7-F1
#
_entry.id   AF-A0A7X1HWC7-F1
#
_cell.length_a   1.000
_cell.length_b   1.000
_cell.length_c   1.000
_cell.angle_alpha   90.00
_cell.angle_beta   90.00
_cell.angle_gamma   90.00
#
_symmetry.space_group_name_H-M   'P 1'
#
loop_
_entity.id
_entity.type
_entity.pdbx_description
1 polymer ?
#
loop_
_entity_poly.entity_id
_entity_poly.type
_entity_poly.pdbx_seq_one_letter_code
_entity_poly.pdbx_strand_id
1 'polypeptide(L)'
;MSTTPAHPAHRAHPAPPADPVNTAPPVESAPSTASASTPESSRAERVADAALALLAERGMRGLTHRAVDEAAGLPQGSTSNVARTRQALLELAVRRLAEREARVLALHELPDPRTGGLDSVVDALALATHRALTRNRELTLARYELALEATRRPELRTYFDAAGARFREQLGALVGALGSTTPERHVLSLVAWADGLMFSCVAGTFHTRVPGLEEVRAGLRELLEGMTGAGKPVV
;
A
#
# COMPACT_ATOMS: atom_id res chain seq x y z
N MET A 1 -42.78 85.79 47.13
CA MET A 1 -43.82 84.76 46.91
C MET A 1 -43.68 84.33 45.45
N SER A 2 -42.81 83.34 45.17
CA SER A 2 -43.17 81.92 44.89
C SER A 2 -43.78 81.80 43.48
N THR A 3 -43.32 80.96 42.53
CA THR A 3 -42.77 79.59 42.66
C THR A 3 -42.20 79.12 41.30
N THR A 4 -41.09 78.38 41.31
CA THR A 4 -40.63 77.37 40.29
C THR A 4 -41.61 76.16 40.29
N PRO A 5 -41.58 75.11 39.41
CA PRO A 5 -40.51 74.69 38.49
C PRO A 5 -40.90 73.96 37.14
N ALA A 6 -39.83 73.56 36.42
CA ALA A 6 -39.59 72.27 35.73
C ALA A 6 -39.88 72.05 34.22
N HIS A 7 -38.79 71.63 33.55
CA HIS A 7 -38.51 71.10 32.20
C HIS A 7 -39.13 69.67 31.97
N PRO A 8 -38.97 68.90 30.85
CA PRO A 8 -38.08 69.05 29.67
C PRO A 8 -38.58 68.48 28.29
N ALA A 9 -37.66 68.50 27.30
CA ALA A 9 -37.32 67.42 26.33
C ALA A 9 -37.88 67.40 24.88
N HIS A 10 -36.97 67.78 23.97
CA HIS A 10 -36.50 67.11 22.74
C HIS A 10 -37.46 66.38 21.78
N ARG A 11 -37.48 66.85 20.52
CA ARG A 11 -37.55 65.99 19.32
C ARG A 11 -36.85 66.66 18.13
N ALA A 12 -35.92 65.92 17.51
CA ALA A 12 -35.22 66.29 16.28
C ALA A 12 -36.02 65.86 15.03
N HIS A 13 -35.82 66.55 13.90
CA HIS A 13 -36.41 66.23 12.59
C HIS A 13 -35.31 66.10 11.53
N PRO A 14 -35.44 65.19 10.54
CA PRO A 14 -34.31 64.69 9.74
C PRO A 14 -34.04 65.49 8.45
N ALA A 15 -32.80 65.37 7.96
CA ALA A 15 -32.26 65.97 6.73
C ALA A 15 -32.43 65.03 5.49
N PRO A 16 -32.42 65.58 4.25
CA PRO A 16 -32.66 64.84 3.00
C PRO A 16 -31.46 63.98 2.53
N PRO A 17 -31.69 63.01 1.62
CA PRO A 17 -30.69 62.03 1.21
C PRO A 17 -29.66 62.60 0.22
N ALA A 18 -28.40 62.20 0.42
CA ALA A 18 -27.25 62.49 -0.45
C ALA A 18 -27.02 61.38 -1.49
N ASP A 19 -26.41 61.77 -2.61
CA ASP A 19 -26.07 60.99 -3.79
C ASP A 19 -25.30 59.68 -3.50
N PRO A 20 -25.45 58.64 -4.37
CA PRO A 20 -24.72 57.39 -4.21
C PRO A 20 -23.23 57.59 -4.51
N VAL A 21 -22.42 57.63 -3.45
CA VAL A 21 -20.99 57.40 -3.51
C VAL A 21 -20.73 55.99 -4.05
N ASN A 22 -20.04 55.94 -5.19
CA ASN A 22 -19.41 54.76 -5.77
C ASN A 22 -18.49 54.10 -4.72
N THR A 23 -19.00 53.10 -4.01
CA THR A 23 -18.26 52.31 -3.04
C THR A 23 -18.00 50.95 -3.69
N ALA A 24 -16.77 50.74 -4.15
CA ALA A 24 -16.30 49.42 -4.53
C ALA A 24 -16.44 48.47 -3.33
N PRO A 25 -16.86 47.21 -3.52
CA PRO A 25 -16.97 46.26 -2.41
C PRO A 25 -15.57 45.98 -1.82
N PRO A 26 -15.49 45.62 -0.53
CA PRO A 26 -14.25 45.12 0.05
C PRO A 26 -13.83 43.88 -0.74
N VAL A 27 -12.56 43.83 -1.13
CA VAL A 27 -11.95 42.67 -1.78
C VAL A 27 -12.01 41.51 -0.78
N GLU A 28 -13.03 40.68 -0.92
CA GLU A 28 -13.16 39.42 -0.20
C GLU A 28 -12.00 38.55 -0.65
N SER A 29 -11.02 38.38 0.25
CA SER A 29 -9.87 37.50 0.08
C SER A 29 -10.39 36.11 -0.28
N ALA A 30 -10.27 35.76 -1.57
CA ALA A 30 -10.59 34.45 -2.07
C ALA A 30 -9.85 33.39 -1.24
N PRO A 31 -10.49 32.27 -0.85
CA PRO A 31 -9.79 31.19 -0.20
C PRO A 31 -8.71 30.70 -1.16
N SER A 32 -7.46 30.80 -0.69
CA SER A 32 -6.29 30.18 -1.31
C SER A 32 -6.68 28.77 -1.70
N THR A 33 -6.73 28.52 -3.01
CA THR A 33 -6.87 27.18 -3.56
C THR A 33 -5.71 26.38 -3.04
N ALA A 34 -5.96 25.60 -1.98
CA ALA A 34 -5.07 24.55 -1.54
C ALA A 34 -4.85 23.67 -2.77
N SER A 35 -3.68 23.82 -3.41
CA SER A 35 -3.17 22.82 -4.32
C SER A 35 -3.32 21.50 -3.59
N ALA A 36 -4.05 20.56 -4.19
CA ALA A 36 -4.08 19.19 -3.73
C ALA A 36 -2.65 18.65 -3.81
N SER A 37 -1.89 18.88 -2.74
CA SER A 37 -0.58 18.30 -2.56
C SER A 37 -0.82 16.81 -2.48
N THR A 38 -0.33 16.07 -3.47
CA THR A 38 0.02 14.67 -3.31
C THR A 38 0.64 14.53 -1.91
N PRO A 39 0.12 13.66 -1.01
CA PRO A 39 0.63 13.61 0.34
C PRO A 39 2.14 13.38 0.25
N GLU A 40 2.93 14.35 0.73
CA GLU A 40 4.38 14.22 0.75
C GLU A 40 4.69 12.96 1.56
N SER A 41 5.35 12.01 0.90
CA SER A 41 5.77 10.76 1.54
C SER A 41 6.49 11.08 2.84
N SER A 42 6.04 10.47 3.94
CA SER A 42 6.66 10.71 5.23
C SER A 42 8.14 10.35 5.18
N ARG A 43 8.96 10.98 6.01
CA ARG A 43 10.40 10.66 6.08
C ARG A 43 10.65 9.16 6.31
N ALA A 44 9.82 8.52 7.13
CA ALA A 44 9.90 7.08 7.38
C ALA A 44 9.63 6.25 6.12
N GLU A 45 8.66 6.65 5.30
CA GLU A 45 8.37 5.98 4.02
C GLU A 45 9.50 6.15 3.01
N ARG A 46 10.08 7.35 2.88
CA ARG A 46 11.24 7.58 2.01
C ARG A 46 12.43 6.70 2.39
N VAL A 47 12.72 6.63 3.69
CA VAL A 47 13.76 5.74 4.25
C VAL A 47 13.45 4.27 3.94
N ALA A 48 12.21 3.85 4.13
CA ALA A 48 11.80 2.46 3.89
C ALA A 48 11.84 2.10 2.40
N ASP A 49 11.40 2.99 1.51
CA ASP A 49 11.46 2.80 0.06
C ASP A 49 12.91 2.70 -0.42
N ALA A 50 13.80 3.57 0.07
CA ALA A 50 15.23 3.49 -0.22
C ALA A 50 15.87 2.21 0.32
N ALA A 51 15.45 1.74 1.51
CA ALA A 51 15.89 0.46 2.06
C ALA A 51 15.49 -0.73 1.16
N LEU A 52 14.26 -0.76 0.65
CA LEU A 52 13.80 -1.80 -0.28
C LEU A 52 14.58 -1.77 -1.60
N ALA A 53 14.82 -0.58 -2.16
CA ALA A 53 15.62 -0.42 -3.37
C ALA A 53 17.07 -0.95 -3.18
N LEU A 54 17.72 -0.58 -2.07
CA LEU A 54 19.06 -1.07 -1.73
C LEU A 54 19.11 -2.57 -1.52
N LEU A 55 18.08 -3.15 -0.90
CA LEU A 55 17.97 -4.60 -0.75
C LEU A 55 17.88 -5.29 -2.12
N ALA A 56 17.08 -4.76 -3.04
CA ALA A 56 16.97 -5.29 -4.39
C ALA A 56 18.28 -5.16 -5.21
N GLU A 57 18.97 -4.02 -5.09
CA GLU A 57 20.16 -3.69 -5.89
C GLU A 57 21.44 -4.32 -5.32
N ARG A 58 21.61 -4.28 -3.99
CA ARG A 58 22.89 -4.56 -3.30
C ARG A 58 22.78 -5.66 -2.24
N GLY A 59 21.59 -6.22 -2.04
CA GLY A 59 21.32 -7.25 -1.05
C GLY A 59 21.52 -6.78 0.40
N MET A 60 21.42 -7.72 1.33
CA MET A 60 21.48 -7.46 2.78
C MET A 60 22.77 -6.75 3.26
N ARG A 61 23.89 -6.94 2.56
CA ARG A 61 25.18 -6.30 2.87
C ARG A 61 25.20 -4.82 2.52
N GLY A 62 24.46 -4.41 1.48
CA GLY A 62 24.34 -3.02 1.07
C GLY A 62 23.46 -2.18 1.98
N LEU A 63 22.61 -2.81 2.81
CA LEU A 63 21.70 -2.12 3.70
C LEU A 63 22.42 -1.56 4.94
N THR A 64 22.77 -0.28 4.88
CA THR A 64 23.34 0.50 6.00
C THR A 64 22.64 1.85 6.10
N HIS A 65 22.60 2.45 7.30
CA HIS A 65 21.99 3.78 7.50
C HIS A 65 22.53 4.84 6.55
N ARG A 66 23.85 4.88 6.35
CA ARG A 66 24.48 5.82 5.43
C ARG A 66 24.04 5.58 3.99
N ALA A 67 24.02 4.33 3.54
CA ALA A 67 23.57 4.01 2.18
C ALA A 67 22.09 4.37 1.98
N VAL A 68 21.26 4.18 3.01
CA VAL A 68 19.84 4.56 2.97
C VAL A 68 19.67 6.07 2.91
N ASP A 69 20.41 6.84 3.73
CA ASP A 69 20.38 8.30 3.67
C ASP A 69 20.76 8.80 2.27
N GLU A 70 21.83 8.25 1.69
CA GLU A 70 22.29 8.58 0.34
C GLU A 70 21.24 8.24 -0.72
N ALA A 71 20.72 7.00 -0.71
CA ALA A 71 19.71 6.54 -1.66
C ALA A 71 18.38 7.29 -1.53
N ALA A 72 18.03 7.74 -0.31
CA ALA A 72 16.83 8.53 -0.07
C ALA A 72 17.00 10.03 -0.39
N GLY A 73 18.22 10.50 -0.69
CA GLY A 73 18.54 11.92 -0.85
C GLY A 73 18.31 12.71 0.44
N LEU A 74 18.69 12.13 1.58
CA LEU A 74 18.52 12.69 2.92
C LEU A 74 19.87 13.04 3.56
N PRO A 75 19.93 14.04 4.46
CA PRO A 75 21.14 14.31 5.25
C PRO A 75 21.59 13.09 6.05
N GLN A 76 22.90 12.96 6.22
CA GLN A 76 23.49 11.88 7.03
C GLN A 76 22.91 11.86 8.45
N GLY A 77 22.50 10.68 8.92
CA GLY A 77 21.86 10.47 10.21
C GLY A 77 20.33 10.51 10.18
N SER A 78 19.71 10.83 9.04
CA SER A 78 18.24 10.90 8.92
C SER A 78 17.56 9.55 9.17
N THR A 79 18.15 8.48 8.66
CA THR A 79 17.68 7.11 8.85
C THR A 79 17.71 6.75 10.34
N SER A 80 18.76 7.15 11.07
CA SER A 80 18.89 6.88 12.51
C SER A 80 17.79 7.55 13.34
N ASN A 81 17.21 8.66 12.86
CA ASN A 81 16.11 9.33 13.53
C ASN A 81 14.80 8.51 13.52
N VAL A 82 14.57 7.73 12.46
CA VAL A 82 13.34 6.91 12.33
C VAL A 82 13.57 5.43 12.62
N ALA A 83 14.81 4.95 12.47
CA ALA A 83 15.22 3.57 12.70
C ALA A 83 16.61 3.55 13.35
N ARG A 84 16.69 3.64 14.67
CA ARG A 84 17.97 3.76 15.40
C ARG A 84 18.90 2.56 15.28
N THR A 85 18.34 1.37 15.08
CA THR A 85 19.09 0.11 15.03
C THR A 85 18.92 -0.55 13.67
N ARG A 86 19.82 -1.49 13.34
CA ARG A 86 19.66 -2.35 12.15
C ARG A 86 18.34 -3.11 12.19
N GLN A 87 17.95 -3.60 13.36
CA GLN A 87 16.68 -4.31 13.55
C GLN A 87 15.48 -3.41 13.23
N ALA A 88 15.46 -2.18 13.75
CA ALA A 88 14.39 -1.22 13.46
C ALA A 88 14.31 -0.86 11.97
N LEU A 89 15.46 -0.79 11.28
CA LEU A 89 15.50 -0.54 9.84
C LEU A 89 14.93 -1.71 9.04
N LEU A 90 15.23 -2.95 9.44
CA LEU A 90 14.67 -4.15 8.83
C LEU A 90 13.16 -4.25 9.05
N GLU A 91 12.67 -3.98 10.26
CA GLU A 91 11.23 -3.94 10.55
C GLU A 91 10.51 -2.85 9.74
N LEU A 92 11.12 -1.67 9.62
CA LEU A 92 10.60 -0.59 8.78
C LEU A 92 10.52 -1.03 7.31
N ALA A 93 11.53 -1.73 6.79
CA ALA A 93 11.53 -2.27 5.44
C ALA A 93 10.46 -3.35 5.24
N VAL A 94 10.30 -4.29 6.17
CA VAL A 94 9.25 -5.34 6.10
C VAL A 94 7.85 -4.73 6.09
N ARG A 95 7.62 -3.69 6.89
CA ARG A 95 6.33 -2.98 6.89
C ARG A 95 6.04 -2.37 5.54
N ARG A 96 7.03 -1.66 4.98
CA ARG A 96 6.89 -1.03 3.67
C ARG A 96 6.75 -2.05 2.55
N LEU A 97 7.43 -3.19 2.66
CA LEU A 97 7.26 -4.33 1.76
C LEU A 97 5.80 -4.79 1.75
N ALA A 98 5.22 -5.07 2.92
CA ALA A 98 3.84 -5.52 3.03
C ALA A 98 2.84 -4.48 2.48
N GLU A 99 3.05 -3.19 2.75
CA GLU A 99 2.25 -2.10 2.17
C GLU A 99 2.33 -2.08 0.64
N ARG A 100 3.53 -2.22 0.07
CA ARG A 100 3.74 -2.24 -1.38
C ARG A 100 3.17 -3.48 -2.03
N GLU A 101 3.38 -4.66 -1.43
CA GLU A 101 2.80 -5.92 -1.91
C GLU A 101 1.28 -5.87 -1.90
N ALA A 102 0.66 -5.36 -0.84
CA ALA A 102 -0.80 -5.19 -0.78
C ALA A 102 -1.34 -4.30 -1.92
N ARG A 103 -0.61 -3.26 -2.32
CA ARG A 103 -0.95 -2.42 -3.48
C ARG A 103 -0.78 -3.15 -4.81
N VAL A 104 0.31 -3.90 -4.98
CA VAL A 104 0.58 -4.67 -6.22
C VAL A 104 -0.45 -5.76 -6.43
N LEU A 105 -0.78 -6.48 -5.35
CA LEU A 105 -1.71 -7.60 -5.35
C LEU A 105 -3.17 -7.15 -5.37
N ALA A 106 -3.44 -5.87 -5.08
CA ALA A 106 -4.76 -5.25 -5.13
C ALA A 106 -5.86 -6.10 -4.47
N LEU A 107 -5.56 -6.71 -3.33
CA LEU A 107 -6.39 -7.79 -2.78
C LEU A 107 -7.77 -7.36 -2.32
N HIS A 108 -7.91 -6.07 -2.02
CA HIS A 108 -9.18 -5.45 -1.71
C HIS A 108 -10.09 -5.29 -2.94
N GLU A 109 -9.53 -5.41 -4.14
CA GLU A 109 -10.23 -5.37 -5.43
C GLU A 109 -10.51 -6.80 -5.96
N LEU A 110 -10.17 -7.85 -5.20
CA LEU A 110 -10.49 -9.21 -5.59
C LEU A 110 -12.02 -9.35 -5.73
N PRO A 111 -12.51 -9.90 -6.85
CA PRO A 111 -13.93 -10.09 -7.06
C PRO A 111 -14.49 -11.08 -6.03
N ASP A 112 -15.74 -10.89 -5.60
CA ASP A 112 -16.44 -11.90 -4.78
C ASP A 112 -16.57 -13.18 -5.63
N PRO A 113 -15.94 -14.30 -5.23
CA PRO A 113 -15.99 -15.54 -6.01
C PRO A 113 -17.42 -16.05 -6.21
N ARG A 114 -18.35 -15.70 -5.30
CA ARG A 114 -19.76 -16.10 -5.39
C ARG A 114 -20.51 -15.37 -6.51
N THR A 115 -20.01 -14.22 -6.94
CA THR A 115 -20.63 -13.40 -7.99
C THR A 115 -19.89 -13.53 -9.32
N GLY A 116 -18.56 -13.52 -9.29
CA GLY A 116 -17.72 -13.59 -10.49
C GLY A 116 -17.26 -15.00 -10.89
N GLY A 117 -17.49 -16.01 -10.04
CA GLY A 117 -17.05 -17.37 -10.27
C GLY A 117 -15.52 -17.53 -10.30
N LEU A 118 -15.08 -18.74 -10.61
CA LEU A 118 -13.66 -19.11 -10.67
C LEU A 118 -12.86 -18.24 -11.65
N ASP A 119 -13.43 -17.93 -12.82
CA ASP A 119 -12.74 -17.18 -13.87
C ASP A 119 -12.30 -15.78 -13.39
N SER A 120 -13.18 -15.08 -12.67
CA SER A 120 -12.86 -13.77 -12.12
C SER A 120 -11.69 -13.81 -11.11
N VAL A 121 -11.63 -14.89 -10.32
CA VAL A 121 -10.57 -15.09 -9.32
C VAL A 121 -9.25 -15.42 -10.01
N VAL A 122 -9.29 -16.31 -11.01
CA VAL A 122 -8.14 -16.64 -11.85
C VAL A 122 -7.57 -15.38 -12.50
N ASP A 123 -8.41 -14.54 -13.08
CA ASP A 123 -7.98 -13.32 -13.79
C ASP A 123 -7.33 -12.31 -12.84
N ALA A 124 -7.93 -12.10 -11.68
CA ALA A 124 -7.40 -11.16 -10.69
C ALA A 124 -6.05 -11.65 -10.11
N LEU A 125 -5.96 -12.93 -9.74
CA LEU A 125 -4.71 -13.51 -9.22
C LEU A 125 -3.62 -13.57 -10.31
N ALA A 126 -3.98 -13.88 -11.56
CA ALA A 126 -3.03 -13.91 -12.66
C ALA A 126 -2.44 -12.54 -12.94
N LEU A 127 -3.29 -11.51 -12.94
CA LEU A 127 -2.85 -10.14 -13.10
C LEU A 127 -1.92 -9.70 -11.96
N ALA A 128 -2.24 -10.06 -10.72
CA ALA A 128 -1.42 -9.77 -9.54
C ALA A 128 -0.04 -10.46 -9.64
N THR A 129 0.01 -11.76 -9.92
CA THR A 129 1.27 -12.52 -10.10
C THR A 129 2.08 -11.99 -11.28
N HIS A 130 1.46 -11.69 -12.41
CA HIS A 130 2.14 -11.14 -13.57
C HIS A 130 2.73 -9.75 -13.30
N ARG A 131 2.01 -8.88 -12.56
CA ARG A 131 2.54 -7.57 -12.12
C ARG A 131 3.72 -7.71 -11.17
N ALA A 132 3.72 -8.71 -10.30
CA ALA A 132 4.86 -9.00 -9.43
C ALA A 132 6.09 -9.42 -10.25
N LEU A 133 5.90 -10.33 -11.21
CA LEU A 133 6.95 -10.83 -12.10
C LEU A 133 7.60 -9.77 -13.00
N THR A 134 6.78 -8.83 -13.51
CA THR A 134 7.21 -7.88 -14.55
C THR A 134 7.53 -6.51 -13.98
N ARG A 135 6.55 -5.84 -13.37
CA ARG A 135 6.65 -4.43 -12.97
C ARG A 135 7.25 -4.22 -11.59
N ASN A 136 7.27 -5.26 -10.75
CA ASN A 136 7.70 -5.16 -9.35
C ASN A 136 8.79 -6.17 -9.00
N ARG A 137 9.61 -6.54 -10.00
CA ARG A 137 10.71 -7.50 -9.84
C ARG A 137 11.65 -7.14 -8.69
N GLU A 138 12.00 -5.86 -8.54
CA GLU A 138 12.85 -5.38 -7.45
C GLU A 138 12.21 -5.59 -6.08
N LEU A 139 10.90 -5.39 -5.96
CA LEU A 139 10.16 -5.63 -4.72
C LEU A 139 10.21 -7.12 -4.35
N THR A 140 10.09 -8.01 -5.34
CA THR A 140 10.22 -9.46 -5.15
C THR A 140 11.64 -9.85 -4.72
N LEU A 141 12.69 -9.24 -5.28
CA LEU A 141 14.07 -9.45 -4.82
C LEU A 141 14.25 -9.01 -3.36
N ALA A 142 13.76 -7.82 -3.01
CA ALA A 142 13.82 -7.31 -1.64
C ALA A 142 13.06 -8.23 -0.65
N ARG A 143 11.90 -8.78 -1.06
CA ARG A 143 11.16 -9.80 -0.30
C ARG A 143 12.04 -11.00 0.01
N TYR A 144 12.77 -11.54 -0.98
CA TYR A 144 13.63 -12.70 -0.76
C TYR A 144 14.81 -12.41 0.16
N GLU A 145 15.46 -11.26 0.03
CA GLU A 145 16.52 -10.83 0.96
C GLU A 145 16.00 -10.76 2.41
N LEU A 146 14.83 -10.14 2.62
CA LEU A 146 14.20 -10.04 3.93
C LEU A 146 13.74 -11.39 4.48
N ALA A 147 13.14 -12.24 3.63
CA ALA A 147 12.68 -13.57 4.02
C ALA A 147 13.85 -14.47 4.46
N LEU A 148 14.97 -14.40 3.73
CA LEU A 148 16.19 -15.11 4.07
C LEU A 148 16.82 -14.56 5.35
N GLU A 149 16.84 -13.25 5.55
CA GLU A 149 17.36 -12.66 6.80
C GLU A 149 16.50 -13.00 8.02
N ALA A 150 15.18 -13.07 7.85
CA ALA A 150 14.26 -13.51 8.88
C ALA A 150 14.49 -14.97 9.30
N THR A 151 15.19 -15.81 8.52
CA THR A 151 15.59 -17.17 8.99
C THR A 151 16.67 -17.14 10.06
N ARG A 152 17.42 -16.04 10.18
CA ARG A 152 18.55 -15.87 11.11
C ARG A 152 18.24 -14.94 12.28
N ARG A 153 17.06 -14.29 12.27
CA ARG A 153 16.62 -13.28 13.24
C ARG A 153 15.19 -13.57 13.72
N PRO A 154 15.00 -14.26 14.84
CA PRO A 154 13.67 -14.62 15.36
C PRO A 154 12.73 -13.42 15.57
N GLU A 155 13.27 -12.28 15.98
CA GLU A 155 12.51 -11.04 16.18
C GLU A 155 11.96 -10.52 14.85
N LEU A 156 12.79 -10.54 13.80
CA LEU A 156 12.34 -10.18 12.44
C LEU A 156 11.37 -11.20 11.87
N ARG A 157 11.57 -12.50 12.16
CA ARG A 157 10.64 -13.57 11.74
C ARG A 157 9.22 -13.32 12.21
N THR A 158 9.07 -13.00 13.50
CA THR A 158 7.75 -12.66 14.08
C THR A 158 7.08 -11.53 13.31
N TYR A 159 7.84 -10.48 12.98
CA TYR A 159 7.32 -9.33 12.26
C TYR A 159 6.97 -9.66 10.79
N PHE A 160 7.83 -10.41 10.10
CA PHE A 160 7.63 -10.84 8.73
C PHE A 160 6.39 -11.73 8.59
N ASP A 161 6.21 -12.68 9.51
CA ASP A 161 5.09 -13.60 9.49
C ASP A 161 3.77 -12.87 9.80
N ALA A 162 3.78 -11.92 10.75
CA ALA A 162 2.64 -11.07 11.06
C ALA A 162 2.25 -10.18 9.86
N ALA A 163 3.23 -9.58 9.18
CA ALA A 163 2.98 -8.76 8.00
C ALA A 163 2.31 -9.56 6.86
N GLY A 164 2.67 -10.84 6.71
CA GLY A 164 2.05 -11.75 5.73
C GLY A 164 0.72 -12.38 6.18
N ALA A 165 0.29 -12.23 7.43
CA ALA A 165 -0.89 -12.93 7.96
C ALA A 165 -2.19 -12.47 7.29
N ARG A 166 -2.39 -11.16 7.18
CA ARG A 166 -3.58 -10.57 6.54
C ARG A 166 -3.76 -11.05 5.10
N PHE A 167 -2.65 -11.19 4.36
CA PHE A 167 -2.65 -11.72 3.00
C PHE A 167 -3.21 -13.15 2.96
N ARG A 168 -2.68 -14.02 3.83
CA ARG A 168 -3.09 -15.43 3.92
C ARG A 168 -4.53 -15.58 4.37
N GLU A 169 -5.01 -14.75 5.29
CA GLU A 169 -6.40 -14.73 5.73
C GLU A 169 -7.36 -14.39 4.57
N GLN A 170 -7.03 -13.37 3.77
CA GLN A 170 -7.83 -12.98 2.61
C GLN A 170 -7.87 -14.09 1.55
N LEU A 171 -6.73 -14.73 1.25
CA LEU A 171 -6.70 -15.89 0.37
C LEU A 171 -7.51 -17.06 0.94
N GLY A 172 -7.49 -17.26 2.26
CA GLY A 172 -8.27 -18.29 2.95
C GLY A 172 -9.77 -18.11 2.75
N ALA A 173 -10.26 -16.88 2.92
CA ALA A 173 -11.65 -16.53 2.65
C ALA A 173 -12.01 -16.74 1.17
N LEU A 174 -11.11 -16.35 0.26
CA LEU A 174 -11.29 -16.49 -1.19
C LEU A 174 -11.44 -17.96 -1.60
N VAL A 175 -10.51 -18.83 -1.19
CA VAL A 175 -10.57 -20.26 -1.55
C VAL A 175 -11.71 -20.99 -0.83
N GLY A 176 -12.08 -20.54 0.38
CA GLY A 176 -13.27 -21.03 1.07
C GLY A 176 -14.56 -20.70 0.31
N ALA A 177 -14.69 -19.48 -0.21
CA ALA A 177 -15.82 -19.06 -1.05
C ALA A 177 -15.88 -19.83 -2.39
N LEU A 178 -14.75 -20.32 -2.90
CA LEU A 178 -14.67 -21.24 -4.03
C LEU A 178 -15.01 -22.71 -3.69
N GLY A 179 -15.42 -23.00 -2.46
CA GLY A 179 -15.85 -24.34 -2.03
C GLY A 179 -14.75 -25.21 -1.42
N SER A 180 -13.58 -24.65 -1.10
CA SER A 180 -12.52 -25.41 -0.42
C SER A 180 -12.96 -25.90 0.96
N THR A 181 -12.85 -27.21 1.18
CA THR A 181 -13.04 -27.83 2.51
C THR A 181 -11.76 -27.84 3.35
N THR A 182 -10.62 -27.43 2.78
CA THR A 182 -9.33 -27.32 3.48
C THR A 182 -8.60 -26.00 3.13
N PRO A 183 -9.17 -24.83 3.47
CA PRO A 183 -8.67 -23.53 3.02
C PRO A 183 -7.19 -23.28 3.31
N GLU A 184 -6.71 -23.61 4.51
CA GLU A 184 -5.31 -23.41 4.91
C GLU A 184 -4.32 -24.15 4.00
N ARG A 185 -4.62 -25.41 3.66
CA ARG A 185 -3.81 -26.22 2.74
C ARG A 185 -3.81 -25.63 1.33
N HIS A 186 -4.95 -25.16 0.85
CA HIS A 186 -5.07 -24.56 -0.49
C HIS A 186 -4.39 -23.19 -0.56
N VAL A 187 -4.45 -22.38 0.50
CA VAL A 187 -3.66 -21.14 0.60
C VAL A 187 -2.17 -21.44 0.51
N LEU A 188 -1.68 -22.43 1.25
CA LEU A 188 -0.28 -22.84 1.17
C LEU A 188 0.10 -23.28 -0.26
N SER A 189 -0.76 -24.07 -0.91
CA SER A 189 -0.51 -24.55 -2.28
C SER A 189 -0.46 -23.39 -3.29
N LEU A 190 -1.39 -22.44 -3.18
CA LEU A 190 -1.44 -21.24 -4.02
C LEU A 190 -0.21 -20.34 -3.82
N VAL A 191 0.16 -20.08 -2.57
CA VAL A 191 1.35 -19.29 -2.22
C VAL A 191 2.61 -19.99 -2.70
N ALA A 192 2.74 -21.30 -2.48
CA ALA A 192 3.92 -22.06 -2.91
C ALA A 192 4.08 -22.05 -4.44
N TRP A 193 2.99 -22.19 -5.19
CA TRP A 193 3.01 -22.08 -6.64
C TRP A 193 3.45 -20.69 -7.09
N ALA A 194 2.83 -19.63 -6.54
CA ALA A 194 3.15 -18.25 -6.91
C ALA A 194 4.59 -17.88 -6.53
N ASP A 195 5.02 -18.16 -5.30
CA ASP A 195 6.39 -17.90 -4.84
C ASP A 195 7.42 -18.71 -5.64
N GLY A 196 7.11 -19.97 -6.00
CA GLY A 196 7.98 -20.80 -6.84
C GLY A 196 8.15 -20.23 -8.25
N LEU A 197 7.06 -19.78 -8.87
CA LEU A 197 7.09 -19.13 -10.19
C LEU A 197 7.86 -17.81 -10.14
N MET A 198 7.55 -16.97 -9.16
CA MET A 198 8.24 -15.69 -8.92
C MET A 198 9.73 -15.92 -8.69
N PHE A 199 10.10 -16.88 -7.83
CA PHE A 199 11.50 -17.15 -7.54
C PHE A 199 12.23 -17.62 -8.80
N SER A 200 11.66 -18.58 -9.53
CA SER A 200 12.26 -19.15 -10.73
C SER A 200 12.55 -18.08 -11.79
N CYS A 201 11.67 -17.10 -11.94
CA CYS A 201 11.81 -16.01 -12.91
C CYS A 201 12.62 -14.81 -12.39
N VAL A 202 12.64 -14.58 -11.08
CA VAL A 202 13.28 -13.39 -10.50
C VAL A 202 14.72 -13.65 -10.06
N ALA A 203 14.98 -14.80 -9.46
CA ALA A 203 16.29 -15.19 -8.94
C ALA A 203 16.82 -16.53 -9.50
N GLY A 204 15.94 -17.33 -10.11
CA GLY A 204 16.25 -18.68 -10.56
C GLY A 204 16.67 -18.82 -12.02
N THR A 205 16.66 -20.06 -12.49
CA THR A 205 17.16 -20.46 -13.82
C THR A 205 16.27 -20.00 -14.99
N PHE A 206 15.03 -19.56 -14.71
CA PHE A 206 14.08 -19.11 -15.72
C PHE A 206 14.04 -17.58 -15.86
N HIS A 207 15.07 -16.87 -15.38
CA HIS A 207 15.10 -15.41 -15.38
C HIS A 207 14.98 -14.71 -16.75
N THR A 208 15.29 -15.42 -17.83
CA THR A 208 15.11 -14.93 -19.22
C THR A 208 13.77 -15.31 -19.84
N ARG A 209 12.95 -16.11 -19.15
CA ARG A 209 11.65 -16.62 -19.65
C ARG A 209 10.53 -16.29 -18.67
N VAL A 210 10.29 -14.99 -18.49
CA VAL A 210 9.15 -14.52 -17.71
C VAL A 210 7.86 -14.85 -18.47
N PRO A 211 6.90 -15.60 -17.87
CA PRO A 211 5.67 -15.98 -18.55
C PRO A 211 4.79 -14.77 -18.84
N GLY A 212 4.09 -14.80 -19.97
CA GLY A 212 3.05 -13.84 -20.29
C GLY A 212 1.82 -14.01 -19.38
N LEU A 213 0.94 -13.00 -19.36
CA LEU A 213 -0.27 -13.03 -18.53
C LEU A 213 -1.15 -14.26 -18.78
N GLU A 214 -1.34 -14.66 -20.04
CA GLU A 214 -2.15 -15.83 -20.39
C GLU A 214 -1.52 -17.15 -19.91
N GLU A 215 -0.20 -17.28 -19.92
CA GLU A 215 0.50 -18.45 -19.37
C GLU A 215 0.32 -18.52 -17.84
N VAL A 216 0.44 -17.38 -17.15
CA VAL A 216 0.18 -17.28 -15.70
C VAL A 216 -1.27 -17.64 -15.39
N ARG A 217 -2.22 -17.13 -16.20
CA ARG A 217 -3.66 -17.41 -16.08
C ARG A 217 -3.96 -18.90 -16.23
N ALA A 218 -3.41 -19.55 -17.25
CA ALA A 218 -3.57 -20.99 -17.47
C ALA A 218 -3.07 -21.81 -16.27
N GLY A 219 -1.86 -21.52 -15.78
CA GLY A 219 -1.31 -22.22 -14.61
C GLY A 219 -2.12 -22.03 -13.33
N LEU A 220 -2.66 -20.83 -13.09
CA LEU A 220 -3.56 -20.57 -11.95
C LEU A 220 -4.87 -21.32 -12.06
N ARG A 221 -5.46 -21.36 -13.27
CA ARG A 221 -6.68 -22.12 -13.53
C ARG A 221 -6.49 -23.59 -13.20
N GLU A 222 -5.46 -24.22 -13.77
CA GLU A 222 -5.14 -25.63 -13.52
C GLU A 222 -4.98 -25.92 -12.02
N LEU A 223 -4.28 -25.04 -11.30
CA LEU A 223 -4.08 -25.16 -9.87
C LEU A 223 -5.41 -25.07 -9.09
N LEU A 224 -6.23 -24.04 -9.36
CA LEU A 224 -7.49 -23.82 -8.63
C LEU A 224 -8.54 -24.89 -8.94
N GLU A 225 -8.65 -25.33 -10.18
CA GLU A 225 -9.53 -26.43 -10.59
C GLU A 225 -9.10 -27.75 -9.93
N GLY A 226 -7.78 -28.01 -9.89
CA GLY A 226 -7.22 -29.18 -9.21
C GLY A 226 -7.45 -29.18 -7.70
N MET A 227 -7.42 -28.00 -7.05
CA MET A 227 -7.69 -27.85 -5.62
C MET A 227 -9.17 -27.99 -5.26
N THR A 228 -10.07 -27.38 -6.05
CA THR A 228 -11.50 -27.32 -5.75
C THR A 228 -12.27 -28.57 -6.20
N GLY A 229 -11.65 -29.45 -6.98
CA GLY A 229 -12.31 -30.66 -7.49
C GLY A 229 -13.32 -30.38 -8.61
N ALA A 230 -13.40 -29.13 -9.09
CA ALA A 230 -14.29 -28.71 -10.18
C ALA A 230 -14.01 -29.44 -11.52
N GLY A 231 -12.89 -30.18 -11.62
CA GLY A 231 -12.47 -30.92 -12.81
C GLY A 231 -12.76 -32.43 -12.82
N LYS A 232 -13.53 -33.00 -11.86
CA LYS A 232 -13.92 -34.43 -11.94
C LYS A 232 -15.43 -34.63 -11.87
N PRO A 233 -16.05 -35.29 -12.86
CA PRO A 233 -17.29 -36.02 -12.60
C PRO A 233 -16.95 -37.11 -11.57
N VAL A 234 -17.77 -37.21 -10.52
CA VAL A 234 -17.77 -38.38 -9.64
C VAL A 234 -18.13 -39.58 -10.52
N VAL A 235 -17.17 -40.49 -10.71
CA VAL A 235 -17.38 -41.80 -11.36
C VAL A 235 -17.92 -42.77 -10.33
#